data_AF-A0A0C2C161-F1
#
_entry.id   AF-A0A0C2C161-F1
#
_cell.length_a   1.000
_cell.length_b   1.000
_cell.length_c   1.000
_cell.angle_alpha   90.00
_cell.angle_beta   90.00
_cell.angle_gamma   90.00
#
_symmetry.space_group_name_H-M   'P 1'
#
loop_
_entity.id
_entity.type
_entity.pdbx_description
1 polymer ?
#
loop_
_entity_poly.entity_id
_entity_poly.type
_entity_poly.pdbx_seq_one_letter_code
_entity_poly.pdbx_strand_id
1 'polypeptide(L)' 'MAARIAPTRMSLEIAHRNLNVTLQLDDMLKHPAYRIILENVARRHMQHLARFDAKKLQANDLD' A
#
# COMPACT_ATOMS: atom_id res chain seq x y z
N MET A 1 15.51 8.32 -12.08
CA MET A 1 15.22 7.03 -11.42
C MET A 1 14.11 7.25 -10.41
N ALA A 2 12.88 6.81 -10.70
CA ALA A 2 11.78 6.90 -9.74
C ALA A 2 12.19 6.09 -8.51
N ALA A 3 12.33 6.74 -7.36
CA ALA A 3 12.57 6.06 -6.09
C ALA A 3 11.49 4.97 -5.98
N ARG A 4 11.90 3.69 -6.05
CA ARG A 4 11.01 2.58 -5.75
C ARG A 4 10.75 2.71 -4.25
N ILE A 5 9.73 3.50 -3.89
CA ILE A 5 9.26 3.59 -2.52
C ILE A 5 8.88 2.16 -2.15
N ALA A 6 9.74 1.52 -1.35
CA ALA A 6 9.47 0.19 -0.87
C ALA A 6 8.19 0.26 -0.04
N PRO A 7 7.19 -0.59 -0.31
CA PRO A 7 5.97 -0.58 0.47
C PRO A 7 6.32 -0.84 1.93
N THR A 8 5.88 0.06 2.82
CA THR A 8 6.06 -0.11 4.26
C THR A 8 5.34 -1.36 4.74
N ARG A 9 5.81 -1.96 5.84
CA ARG A 9 5.18 -3.15 6.45
C ARG A 9 3.68 -2.95 6.70
N MET A 10 3.29 -1.75 7.13
CA MET A 10 1.89 -1.36 7.33
C MET A 10 1.08 -1.41 6.02
N SER A 11 1.67 -0.98 4.89
CA SER A 11 1.03 -1.06 3.57
C SER A 11 0.87 -2.51 3.10
N LEU A 12 1.82 -3.39 3.44
CA LEU A 12 1.74 -4.82 3.16
C LEU A 12 0.67 -5.52 4.01
N GLU A 13 0.54 -5.16 5.28
CA GLU A 13 -0.52 -5.67 6.17
C GLU A 13 -1.91 -5.22 5.71
N ILE A 14 -2.06 -3.97 5.28
CA ILE A 14 -3.32 -3.48 4.70
C ILE A 14 -3.61 -4.19 3.38
N ALA A 15 -2.59 -4.41 2.53
CA ALA A 15 -2.76 -5.18 1.30
C ALA A 15 -3.22 -6.61 1.57
N HIS A 16 -2.64 -7.27 2.58
CA HIS A 16 -3.04 -8.59 3.04
C HIS A 16 -4.49 -8.64 3.51
N ARG A 17 -4.91 -7.69 4.35
CA ARG A 17 -6.32 -7.57 4.79
C ARG A 17 -7.28 -7.35 3.62
N ASN A 18 -6.90 -6.56 2.62
CA ASN A 18 -7.72 -6.32 1.43
C ASN A 18 -7.85 -7.57 0.54
N LEU A 19 -6.83 -8.42 0.49
CA LEU A 19 -6.88 -9.68 -0.26
C LEU A 19 -7.77 -10.73 0.43
N ASN A 20 -8.11 -10.53 1.70
CA ASN A 20 -8.95 -11.41 2.52
C ASN A 20 -8.59 -12.90 2.37
N VAL A 21 -7.28 -13.17 2.38
CA VAL A 21 -6.73 -14.52 2.27
C VAL A 21 -6.49 -15.11 3.65
N THR A 22 -6.72 -16.41 3.79
CA THR A 22 -6.43 -17.18 5.00
C THR A 22 -4.94 -17.43 5.23
N LEU A 23 -4.11 -17.25 4.20
CA LEU A 23 -2.66 -17.41 4.29
C LEU A 23 -2.04 -16.27 5.10
N GLN A 24 -1.04 -16.54 5.95
CA GLN A 24 -0.36 -15.47 6.70
C GLN A 24 0.53 -14.61 5.80
N LEU A 25 0.73 -13.34 6.18
CA LEU A 25 1.56 -12.39 5.43
C LEU A 25 2.99 -12.91 5.22
N ASP A 26 3.61 -13.48 6.25
CA ASP A 26 4.97 -14.04 6.17
C ASP A 26 5.04 -15.22 5.18
N ASP A 27 4.01 -16.07 5.12
CA ASP A 27 3.97 -17.16 4.15
C ASP A 27 3.75 -16.65 2.73
N MET A 28 2.93 -15.60 2.55
CA MET A 28 2.79 -14.94 1.26
C MET A 28 4.10 -14.29 0.78
N LEU A 29 4.92 -13.75 1.69
CA LEU A 29 6.21 -13.16 1.34
C LEU A 29 7.26 -14.20 0.93
N LYS A 30 7.14 -15.45 1.38
CA LYS A 30 7.99 -16.57 0.93
C LYS A 30 7.70 -16.99 -0.51
N HIS A 31 6.51 -16.70 -1.02
CA HIS A 31 6.11 -17.04 -2.37
C HIS A 31 6.28 -15.84 -3.33
N PRO A 32 7.11 -15.95 -4.39
CA PRO A 32 7.39 -14.83 -5.28
C PRO A 32 6.14 -14.29 -6.01
N ALA A 33 5.18 -15.15 -6.32
CA ALA A 33 3.92 -14.74 -6.94
C ALA A 33 3.07 -13.86 -6.00
N TYR A 34 2.90 -14.28 -4.75
CA TYR A 34 2.13 -13.51 -3.76
C TYR A 34 2.83 -12.21 -3.37
N ARG A 35 4.17 -12.20 -3.32
CA ARG A 35 4.94 -10.99 -3.12
C ARG A 35 4.64 -9.91 -4.16
N ILE A 36 4.58 -10.27 -5.45
CA ILE A 36 4.26 -9.32 -6.53
C ILE A 36 2.84 -8.75 -6.36
N ILE A 37 1.88 -9.58 -5.97
CA ILE A 37 0.50 -9.15 -5.72
C ILE A 37 0.44 -8.18 -4.54
N LEU A 38 1.07 -8.54 -3.41
CA LEU A 38 1.15 -7.69 -2.22
C LEU A 38 1.83 -6.34 -2.52
N GLU A 39 2.94 -6.34 -3.25
CA GLU A 39 3.64 -5.10 -3.63
C GLU A 39 2.77 -4.20 -4.51
N ASN A 40 2.01 -4.76 -5.45
CA ASN A 40 1.11 -3.99 -6.31
C ASN A 40 -0.09 -3.42 -5.53
N VAL A 41 -0.72 -4.20 -4.66
CA VAL A 41 -1.84 -3.75 -3.82
C VAL A 41 -1.36 -2.71 -2.81
N ALA A 42 -0.20 -2.92 -2.18
CA ALA A 42 0.40 -1.97 -1.26
C ALA A 42 0.76 -0.65 -1.99
N ARG A 43 1.32 -0.72 -3.20
CA ARG A 43 1.58 0.48 -4.02
C ARG A 43 0.30 1.22 -4.37
N ARG A 44 -0.77 0.50 -4.74
CA ARG A 44 -2.09 1.10 -4.99
C ARG A 44 -2.64 1.80 -3.75
N HIS A 45 -2.45 1.20 -2.57
CA HIS A 45 -2.84 1.82 -1.30
C HIS A 45 -2.03 3.09 -1.00
N MET A 46 -0.71 3.05 -1.16
CA MET A 46 0.15 4.23 -0.99
C MET A 46 -0.17 5.35 -1.98
N GLN A 47 -0.47 5.01 -3.24
CA GLN A 47 -0.92 5.99 -4.24
C GLN A 47 -2.28 6.58 -3.87
N HIS A 48 -3.19 5.78 -3.33
CA HIS A 48 -4.48 6.26 -2.86
C HIS A 48 -4.31 7.22 -1.68
N LEU A 49 -3.45 6.88 -0.70
CA LEU A 49 -3.08 7.76 0.40
C LEU A 49 -2.44 9.06 -0.10
N ALA A 50 -1.45 8.98 -1.00
CA ALA A 50 -0.81 10.17 -1.57
C ALA A 50 -1.79 11.07 -2.34
N ARG A 51 -2.77 10.48 -3.04
CA ARG A 51 -3.86 11.22 -3.69
C ARG A 51 -4.84 11.82 -2.69
N PHE A 52 -5.08 11.15 -1.57
CA PHE A 52 -5.95 11.65 -0.50
C PHE A 52 -5.30 12.83 0.24
N ASP A 53 -3.98 12.76 0.46
CA ASP A 53 -3.20 13.81 1.14
C ASP A 53 -3.14 15.11 0.32
N ALA A 54 -3.06 15.02 -1.01
CA ALA A 54 -3.00 16.18 -1.89
C ALA A 54 -4.22 17.13 -1.82
N LYS A 55 -5.36 16.68 -1.27
CA LYS A 55 -6.57 17.51 -1.13
C LYS A 55 -6.93 17.87 0.31
N LYS A 56 -6.32 17.26 1.32
CA LYS A 56 -6.63 17.60 2.73
C LYS A 56 -5.84 18.79 3.27
N LEU A 57 -4.80 19.25 2.58
CA LEU A 57 -4.02 20.42 3.02
C LEU A 57 -4.45 21.75 2.39
N GLN A 58 -5.22 21.75 1.29
CA GLN A 58 -5.65 23.00 0.62
C GLN A 58 -7.06 23.47 1.00
N ALA A 59 -7.80 22.73 1.84
CA ALA A 59 -9.17 23.09 2.23
C ALA A 59 -9.28 23.73 3.64
N ASN A 60 -8.15 23.97 4.32
CA ASN A 60 -8.15 24.68 5.62
C ASN A 60 -7.59 26.12 5.52
N ASP A 61 -7.46 26.64 4.30
CA ASP A 61 -7.16 28.03 3.97
C ASP A 61 -8.34 28.59 3.17
N LEU A 62 -9.48 28.72 3.84
CA LEU A 62 -10.60 29.55 3.40
C LEU A 62 -10.76 30.59 4.51
N ASP A 63 -10.03 31.69 4.33
CA ASP A 63 -10.24 33.00 4.93
C ASP A 63 -11.71 33.44 4.83
#